data_AF-A0A0R2NS24-F1
#
_entry.id   AF-A0A0R2NS24-F1
#
_cell.length_a   1.000
_cell.length_b   1.000
_cell.length_c   1.000
_cell.angle_alpha   90.00
_cell.angle_beta   90.00
_cell.angle_gamma   90.00
#
_symmetry.space_group_name_H-M   'P 1'
#
loop_
_entity.id
_entity.type
_entity.pdbx_description
1 polymer ?
#
loop_
_entity_poly.entity_id
_entity_poly.type
_entity_poly.pdbx_seq_one_letter_code
_entity_poly.pdbx_strand_id
1 'polypeptide(L)'
;MINRCKLTVFFDQPFYRGVFEVTTANKLQVARVTFGTQPPTMAQLQWLITNRWLTLHWTQPTTLDYSIECQSWQVKLKHAHREVKRRENSRPAQTVL
;
A
#
# COMPACT_ATOMS: atom_id res chain seq x y z
N MET A 1 1.43 -22.45 6.50
CA MET A 1 1.54 -21.07 7.03
C MET A 1 2.07 -20.18 5.92
N ILE A 2 1.42 -19.06 5.62
CA ILE A 2 1.90 -18.13 4.59
C ILE A 2 2.71 -17.04 5.30
N ASN A 3 3.98 -16.91 4.95
CA ASN A 3 4.80 -15.74 5.28
C ASN A 3 4.81 -14.84 4.05
N ARG A 4 4.30 -13.62 4.18
CA ARG A 4 4.34 -12.60 3.11
C ARG A 4 5.18 -11.43 3.57
N CYS A 5 6.08 -11.00 2.70
CA CYS A 5 6.86 -9.77 2.88
C CYS A 5 6.63 -8.87 1.66
N LYS A 6 6.37 -7.58 1.92
CA LYS A 6 6.24 -6.56 0.88
C LYS A 6 7.06 -5.34 1.29
N LEU A 7 7.78 -4.77 0.32
CA LEU A 7 8.39 -3.44 0.46
C LEU A 7 7.59 -2.47 -0.40
N THR A 8 7.07 -1.40 0.22
CA THR A 8 6.49 -0.26 -0.49
C THR A 8 7.46 0.91 -0.39
N VAL A 9 7.88 1.45 -1.53
CA VAL A 9 8.70 2.67 -1.61
C VAL A 9 7.82 3.81 -2.14
N PHE A 10 7.84 4.94 -1.44
CA PHE A 10 7.10 6.13 -1.82
C PHE A 10 7.89 7.40 -1.50
N PHE A 11 7.54 8.49 -2.16
CA PHE A 11 8.11 9.81 -1.88
C PHE A 11 7.28 10.51 -0.81
N ASP A 12 7.92 10.87 0.29
CA ASP A 12 7.37 11.66 1.39
C ASP A 12 8.34 12.80 1.68
N GLN A 13 7.98 13.99 1.19
CA GLN A 13 8.89 15.11 1.01
C GLN A 13 9.70 15.41 2.29
N PRO A 14 11.05 15.60 2.18
CA PRO A 14 11.88 15.62 0.96
C PRO A 14 12.52 14.26 0.62
N PHE A 15 12.03 13.14 1.16
CA PHE A 15 12.74 11.86 1.09
C PHE A 15 11.93 10.73 0.47
N TYR A 16 12.61 9.80 -0.17
CA TYR A 16 12.09 8.47 -0.43
C TYR A 16 12.11 7.64 0.85
N ARG A 17 10.95 7.10 1.21
CA ARG A 17 10.77 6.21 2.35
C ARG A 17 10.36 4.83 1.87
N GLY A 18 10.81 3.82 2.62
CA GLY A 18 10.42 2.43 2.46
C GLY A 18 9.67 1.95 3.68
N VAL A 19 8.64 1.13 3.46
CA VAL A 19 7.93 0.41 4.50
C VAL A 19 7.93 -1.08 4.14
N PHE A 20 8.55 -1.87 5.01
CA PHE A 20 8.44 -3.33 4.97
C PHE A 20 7.23 -3.77 5.77
N GLU A 21 6.39 -4.60 5.17
CA GLU A 21 5.22 -5.22 5.77
C GLU A 21 5.43 -6.74 5.77
N VAL A 22 5.56 -7.34 6.95
CA VAL A 22 5.74 -8.79 7.13
C VAL A 22 4.51 -9.34 7.82
N THR A 23 3.84 -10.30 7.18
CA THR A 23 2.69 -11.00 7.75
C THR A 23 3.06 -12.45 8.03
N THR A 24 3.04 -12.82 9.31
CA THR A 24 3.31 -14.18 9.80
C THR A 24 2.17 -14.64 10.68
N ALA A 25 1.47 -15.72 10.30
CA ALA A 25 0.41 -16.33 11.10
C ALA A 25 -0.60 -15.32 11.70
N ASN A 26 -1.15 -14.45 10.84
CA ASN A 26 -2.08 -13.35 11.16
C ASN A 26 -1.52 -12.21 12.03
N LYS A 27 -0.19 -12.13 12.19
CA LYS A 27 0.47 -10.99 12.83
C LYS A 27 1.17 -10.15 11.78
N LEU A 28 0.96 -8.84 11.83
CA LEU A 28 1.67 -7.85 11.03
C LEU A 28 2.83 -7.27 11.82
N GLN A 29 3.99 -7.21 11.20
CA GLN A 29 5.13 -6.42 11.65
C GLN A 29 5.52 -5.47 10.54
N VAL A 30 5.89 -4.24 10.94
CA VAL A 30 6.27 -3.19 10.01
C VAL A 30 7.62 -2.63 10.39
N ALA A 31 8.44 -2.29 9.39
CA ALA A 31 9.66 -1.51 9.59
C ALA A 31 9.76 -0.40 8.55
N ARG A 32 10.17 0.80 8.99
CA ARG A 32 10.36 1.97 8.13
C ARG A 32 11.85 2.20 7.85
N VAL A 33 12.16 2.59 6.62
CA VAL A 33 13.50 2.99 6.18
C VAL A 33 13.41 4.32 5.43
N THR A 34 14.46 5.14 5.50
CA THR A 34 14.60 6.36 4.69
C THR A 34 15.79 6.18 3.76
N PHE A 35 15.58 6.35 2.45
CA PHE A 35 16.61 6.13 1.42
C PHE A 35 17.39 7.40 1.06
N GLY A 36 16.78 8.58 1.26
CA GLY A 36 17.37 9.87 0.90
C GLY A 36 16.49 10.63 -0.08
N THR A 37 17.06 11.64 -0.76
CA THR A 37 16.32 12.52 -1.68
C THR A 37 16.08 11.91 -3.06
N GLN A 38 16.78 10.83 -3.39
CA GLN A 38 16.67 10.11 -4.66
C GLN A 38 15.94 8.77 -4.47
N PRO A 39 15.23 8.27 -5.50
CA PRO A 39 14.62 6.95 -5.43
C PRO A 39 15.70 5.87 -5.29
N PRO A 40 15.48 4.83 -4.46
CA PRO A 40 16.48 3.79 -4.27
C PRO A 40 16.66 2.93 -5.52
N THR A 41 17.91 2.59 -5.81
CA THR A 41 18.25 1.64 -6.86
C THR A 41 18.03 0.19 -6.39
N MET A 42 17.91 -0.74 -7.33
CA MET A 42 17.79 -2.17 -6.98
C MET A 42 18.98 -2.69 -6.16
N ALA A 43 20.19 -2.22 -6.46
CA ALA A 43 21.38 -2.58 -5.69
C ALA A 43 21.30 -2.10 -4.23
N GLN A 44 20.81 -0.87 -4.00
CA GLN A 44 20.59 -0.36 -2.64
C GLN A 44 19.51 -1.17 -1.90
N LEU A 45 18.42 -1.54 -2.57
CA LEU A 45 17.38 -2.38 -1.98
C LEU A 45 17.91 -3.76 -1.61
N GLN A 46 18.66 -4.40 -2.51
CA GLN A 46 19.27 -5.70 -2.25
C GLN A 46 20.27 -5.63 -1.09
N TRP A 47 21.13 -4.61 -1.07
CA TRP A 47 22.08 -4.41 0.03
C TRP A 47 21.37 -4.20 1.37
N LEU A 48 20.30 -3.40 1.41
CA LEU A 48 19.50 -3.16 2.60
C LEU A 48 18.92 -4.47 3.14
N ILE A 49 18.34 -5.29 2.27
CA ILE A 49 17.73 -6.57 2.65
C ILE A 49 18.82 -7.54 3.15
N THR A 50 19.92 -7.70 2.42
CA THR A 50 20.96 -8.66 2.79
C THR A 50 21.70 -8.26 4.08
N ASN A 51 21.96 -6.97 4.31
CA ASN A 51 22.87 -6.53 5.37
C ASN A 51 22.17 -5.90 6.58
N ARG A 52 20.92 -5.43 6.45
CA ARG A 52 20.27 -4.64 7.50
C ARG A 52 18.96 -5.26 7.99
N TRP A 53 18.42 -6.28 7.33
CA TRP A 53 17.12 -6.87 7.64
C TRP A 53 16.88 -7.18 9.13
N LEU A 54 17.82 -7.89 9.76
CA LEU A 54 17.71 -8.32 11.16
C LEU A 54 17.81 -7.17 12.17
N THR A 55 18.24 -6.00 11.72
CA THR A 55 18.52 -4.82 12.55
C THR A 55 17.61 -3.65 12.21
N LEU A 56 16.63 -3.85 11.33
CA LEU A 56 15.59 -2.85 11.10
C LEU A 56 14.78 -2.65 12.37
N HIS A 57 14.28 -1.44 12.57
CA HIS A 57 13.39 -1.13 13.68
C HIS A 57 11.99 -1.66 13.38
N TRP A 58 11.76 -2.91 13.78
CA TRP A 58 10.48 -3.59 13.66
C TRP A 58 9.50 -3.16 14.76
N THR A 59 8.24 -2.98 14.38
CA THR A 59 7.16 -2.85 15.35
C THR A 59 6.90 -4.19 16.05
N GLN A 60 6.28 -4.11 17.23
CA GLN A 60 5.75 -5.31 17.87
C GLN A 60 4.71 -5.98 16.94
N PRO A 61 4.66 -7.32 16.89
CA PRO A 61 3.66 -8.04 16.11
C PRO A 61 2.25 -7.64 16.53
N THR A 62 1.50 -7.06 15.61
CA THR A 62 0.12 -6.64 15.85
C THR A 62 -0.81 -7.67 15.20
N THR A 63 -1.81 -8.16 15.93
CA THR A 63 -2.83 -9.04 15.36
C THR A 63 -3.61 -8.31 14.28
N LEU A 64 -3.67 -8.92 13.10
CA LEU A 64 -4.51 -8.42 12.03
C LEU A 64 -5.95 -8.83 12.31
N ASP A 65 -6.72 -7.93 12.91
CA ASP A 65 -8.16 -8.01 12.86
C ASP A 65 -8.56 -7.72 11.42
N TYR A 66 -9.07 -8.73 10.73
CA TYR A 66 -9.31 -8.72 9.29
C TYR A 66 -10.48 -7.78 8.93
N SER A 67 -10.20 -6.47 8.95
CA SER A 67 -11.01 -5.43 8.28
C SER A 67 -10.09 -4.45 7.55
N ILE A 68 -8.95 -4.93 7.06
CA ILE A 68 -8.32 -4.25 5.93
C ILE A 68 -9.21 -4.57 4.74
N GLU A 69 -10.04 -3.61 4.36
CA GLU A 69 -10.92 -3.65 3.20
C GLU A 69 -10.08 -3.74 1.90
N CYS A 70 -9.48 -4.92 1.69
CA CYS A 70 -8.88 -5.37 0.45
C CYS A 70 -10.00 -5.79 -0.50
N GLN A 71 -11.00 -4.93 -0.71
CA GLN A 71 -11.74 -5.03 -1.95
C GLN A 71 -10.74 -4.79 -3.07
N SER A 72 -10.52 -5.82 -3.90
CA SER A 72 -9.57 -5.76 -5.00
C SER A 72 -9.85 -4.51 -5.83
N TRP A 73 -8.81 -3.92 -6.42
CA TRP A 73 -8.93 -2.69 -7.20
C TRP A 73 -10.03 -2.78 -8.27
N GLN A 74 -10.25 -3.99 -8.81
CA GLN A 74 -11.30 -4.34 -9.74
C GLN A 74 -12.73 -4.13 -9.20
N VAL A 75 -12.97 -4.40 -7.92
CA VAL A 75 -14.28 -4.20 -7.28
C VAL A 75 -14.56 -2.71 -7.10
N LYS A 76 -13.56 -1.94 -6.64
CA LYS A 76 -13.67 -0.48 -6.47
C LYS A 76 -14.00 0.23 -7.80
N LEU A 77 -13.41 -0.21 -8.92
CA LEU A 77 -13.75 0.32 -10.26
C LEU A 77 -15.18 0.04 -10.68
N LYS A 78 -15.68 -1.17 -10.44
CA LYS A 78 -17.05 -1.55 -10.83
C LYS A 78 -18.08 -0.69 -10.09
N HIS A 79 -17.86 -0.44 -8.81
CA HIS A 79 -18.72 0.45 -8.03
C HIS A 79 -18.65 1.89 -8.53
N ALA A 80 -17.45 2.42 -8.80
CA ALA A 80 -17.28 3.75 -9.38
C ALA A 80 -18.00 3.90 -10.75
N HIS A 81 -17.85 2.91 -11.64
CA HIS A 81 -18.53 2.91 -12.95
C HIS A 81 -20.07 2.88 -12.82
N ARG A 82 -20.59 2.05 -11.90
CA ARG A 82 -22.04 1.99 -11.64
C ARG A 82 -22.57 3.32 -11.12
N GLU A 83 -21.80 4.02 -10.30
CA GLU A 83 -22.17 5.31 -9.74
C GLU A 83 -22.21 6.41 -10.82
N VAL A 84 -21.22 6.45 -11.71
CA VAL A 84 -21.22 7.37 -12.88
C VAL A 84 -22.44 7.12 -13.77
N LYS A 85 -22.71 5.85 -14.09
CA LYS A 85 -23.88 5.48 -14.93
C LYS A 85 -25.20 5.85 -14.27
N ARG A 86 -25.32 5.67 -12.94
CA ARG A 86 -26.51 6.08 -12.19
C ARG A 86 -26.71 7.59 -12.26
N ARG A 87 -25.63 8.38 -12.11
CA ARG A 87 -25.69 9.84 -12.21
C ARG A 87 -26.10 10.30 -13.60
N GLU A 88 -25.58 9.68 -14.66
CA GLU A 88 -26.01 9.99 -16.03
C GLU A 88 -27.49 9.69 -16.26
N ASN A 89 -27.97 8.53 -15.80
CA ASN A 89 -29.38 8.16 -15.93
C ASN A 89 -30.34 8.99 -15.05
N SER A 90 -29.81 9.71 -14.06
CA SER A 90 -30.59 10.54 -13.13
C SER A 90 -30.56 12.02 -13.52
N ARG A 91 -29.83 12.41 -14.57
CA ARG A 91 -29.83 13.80 -15.05
C ARG A 91 -31.17 14.09 -15.72
N PRO A 92 -31.99 15.03 -15.21
CA PRO A 92 -33.16 15.47 -15.94
C PRO A 92 -32.71 16.11 -17.25
N ALA A 93 -33.44 15.83 -18.34
CA ALA A 93 -33.21 16.46 -19.62
C ALA A 93 -33.23 17.98 -19.42
N GLN A 94 -32.08 18.64 -19.64
CA GLN A 94 -32.02 20.09 -19.62
C GLN A 94 -32.94 20.59 -20.75
N THR A 95 -34.11 21.12 -20.38
CA THR A 95 -34.96 21.89 -21.29
C THR A 95 -34.16 23.13 -21.69
N VAL A 96 -33.59 23.09 -22.90
CA VAL A 96 -33.01 24.26 -23.54
C VAL A 96 -34.18 25.14 -23.98
N LEU A 97 -34.21 26.39 -23.48
CA LEU A 97 -35.12 27.45 -23.89
C LEU A 97 -34.72 28.02 -25.25
#